data_AF-A0A2E0WQV6-F1
#
_entry.id   AF-A0A2E0WQV6-F1
#
_cell.length_a   1.000
_cell.length_b   1.000
_cell.length_c   1.000
_cell.angle_alpha   90.00
_cell.angle_beta   90.00
_cell.angle_gamma   90.00
#
_symmetry.space_group_name_H-M   'P 1'
#
loop_
_entity.id
_entity.type
_entity.pdbx_description
1 polymer ?
#
loop_
_entity_poly.entity_id
_entity_poly.type
_entity_poly.pdbx_seq_one_letter_code
_entity_poly.pdbx_strand_id
1 'polypeptide(L)'
;MASGPNVNANLLEAERMIEEAAKQGAELVVLPENFAIMGVHETDKVEQREAPGEGPIQDFLFRQAKRHKLWLVGGTIPLQASVPDRIRAACLLINPEG
;
A
#
# COMPACT_ATOMS: atom_id res chain seq x y z
N MET A 1 13.19 -3.42 0.07
CA MET A 1 12.17 -2.67 0.84
C MET A 1 12.54 -2.69 2.31
N ALA A 2 12.47 -1.53 2.96
CA ALA A 2 12.52 -1.43 4.41
C ALA A 2 11.30 -0.57 4.82
N SER A 3 10.34 -1.17 5.54
CA SER A 3 9.17 -0.45 6.04
C SER A 3 9.51 0.17 7.38
N GLY A 4 9.35 1.49 7.48
CA GLY A 4 9.53 2.27 8.71
C GLY A 4 8.23 2.93 9.18
N PRO A 5 8.31 3.84 10.17
CA PRO A 5 7.15 4.54 10.70
C PRO A 5 6.61 5.66 9.79
N ASN A 6 7.35 6.04 8.73
CA ASN A 6 6.96 7.13 7.84
C ASN A 6 6.32 6.58 6.55
N VAL A 7 5.01 6.77 6.40
CA VAL A 7 4.24 6.32 5.23
C VAL A 7 4.84 6.84 3.93
N ASN A 8 5.08 8.14 3.82
CA ASN A 8 5.57 8.75 2.57
C ASN A 8 6.94 8.19 2.15
N ALA A 9 7.85 7.98 3.09
CA ALA A 9 9.16 7.39 2.79
C ALA A 9 9.03 5.94 2.29
N ASN A 10 8.13 5.16 2.90
CA ASN A 10 7.86 3.79 2.49
C ASN A 10 7.24 3.73 1.08
N LEU A 11 6.27 4.60 0.80
CA LEU A 11 5.63 4.70 -0.52
C LEU A 11 6.63 5.09 -1.61
N LEU A 12 7.56 6.00 -1.33
CA LEU A 12 8.60 6.41 -2.28
C LEU A 12 9.54 5.25 -2.65
N GLU A 13 9.97 4.46 -1.65
CA GLU A 13 10.82 3.30 -1.92
C GLU A 13 10.04 2.17 -2.64
N ALA A 14 8.76 1.98 -2.30
CA ALA A 14 7.89 1.06 -3.03
C ALA A 14 7.73 1.48 -4.49
N GLU A 15 7.52 2.77 -4.78
CA GLU A 15 7.46 3.29 -6.15
C GLU A 15 8.71 2.95 -6.95
N ARG A 16 9.90 3.21 -6.37
CA ARG A 16 11.17 2.94 -7.02
C ARG A 16 11.31 1.45 -7.40
N MET A 17 10.86 0.55 -6.53
CA MET A 17 10.94 -0.89 -6.78
C MET A 17 9.88 -1.37 -7.77
N ILE A 18 8.65 -0.82 -7.72
CA ILE A 18 7.61 -1.09 -8.70
C ILE A 18 8.05 -0.64 -10.10
N GLU A 19 8.60 0.56 -10.21
CA GLU A 19 9.08 1.10 -11.49
C GLU A 19 10.20 0.23 -12.09
N GLU A 20 11.14 -0.22 -11.25
CA GLU A 20 12.20 -1.12 -11.69
C GLU A 20 11.66 -2.47 -12.17
N ALA A 21 10.72 -3.06 -11.44
CA ALA A 21 10.06 -4.30 -11.86
C ALA A 21 9.29 -4.13 -13.18
N ALA A 22 8.57 -3.01 -13.34
CA ALA A 22 7.85 -2.68 -14.56
C ALA A 22 8.80 -2.52 -15.76
N LYS A 23 9.97 -1.90 -15.57
CA LYS A 23 11.03 -1.78 -16.60
C LYS A 23 11.58 -3.14 -17.03
N GLN A 24 11.57 -4.12 -16.13
CA GLN A 24 11.96 -5.50 -16.41
C GLN A 24 10.82 -6.33 -17.03
N GLY A 25 9.66 -5.73 -17.30
CA GLY A 25 8.52 -6.41 -17.93
C GLY A 25 7.61 -7.14 -16.96
N ALA A 26 7.62 -6.80 -15.67
CA ALA A 26 6.69 -7.40 -14.71
C ALA A 26 5.23 -7.01 -15.01
N GLU A 27 4.36 -8.02 -15.09
CA GLU A 27 2.90 -7.85 -15.27
C GLU A 27 2.13 -7.90 -13.92
N LEU A 28 2.79 -8.40 -12.87
CA LEU A 28 2.26 -8.51 -11.51
C LEU A 28 3.35 -8.13 -10.50
N VAL A 29 3.02 -7.24 -9.57
CA VAL A 29 3.87 -6.88 -8.44
C VAL A 29 3.15 -7.19 -7.14
N VAL A 30 3.85 -7.81 -6.20
CA VAL A 30 3.33 -8.16 -4.87
C VAL A 30 4.12 -7.42 -3.80
N LEU A 31 3.45 -6.54 -3.06
CA LEU A 31 4.05 -5.81 -1.95
C LEU A 31 3.97 -6.63 -0.66
N PRO A 32 4.96 -6.50 0.25
CA PRO A 32 4.94 -7.18 1.54
C PRO A 32 3.78 -6.74 2.45
N GLU A 33 3.52 -7.54 3.48
CA GLU A 33 2.65 -7.14 4.58
C GLU A 33 3.15 -5.84 5.24
N ASN A 34 2.23 -4.93 5.59
CA ASN A 34 2.52 -3.65 6.25
C ASN A 34 3.54 -2.77 5.50
N PHE A 35 3.65 -2.91 4.17
CA PHE A 35 4.65 -2.20 3.39
C PHE A 35 4.61 -0.68 3.61
N ALA A 36 3.39 -0.14 3.74
CA ALA A 36 3.13 1.29 3.86
C ALA A 36 3.44 1.84 5.26
N ILE A 37 3.28 1.04 6.32
CA ILE A 37 3.63 1.48 7.68
C ILE A 37 3.94 0.29 8.58
N MET A 38 5.13 0.32 9.16
CA MET A 38 5.49 -0.51 10.29
C MET A 38 5.61 0.41 11.51
N GLY A 39 4.48 0.61 12.18
CA GLY A 39 4.40 1.41 13.41
C GLY A 39 5.28 0.85 14.50
N VAL A 40 5.78 1.72 15.38
CA VAL A 40 6.51 1.32 16.59
C VAL A 40 5.52 0.80 17.64
N HIS A 41 4.29 1.33 17.61
CA HIS A 41 3.16 0.91 18.43
C HIS A 41 1.96 0.50 17.56
N GLU A 42 1.10 -0.38 18.07
CA GLU A 42 -0.13 -0.80 17.36
C GLU A 42 -1.08 0.37 17.09
N THR A 43 -1.06 1.39 17.95
CA THR A 43 -1.87 2.62 17.81
C THR A 43 -1.49 3.44 16.58
N ASP A 44 -0.24 3.36 16.12
CA ASP A 44 0.22 4.13 14.95
C ASP A 44 -0.54 3.68 13.69
N LYS A 45 -0.88 2.39 13.60
CA LYS A 45 -1.70 1.86 12.50
C LYS A 45 -3.15 2.34 12.58
N VAL A 46 -3.65 2.59 13.79
CA VAL A 46 -4.99 3.13 14.02
C VAL A 46 -5.05 4.57 13.53
N GLU A 47 -4.03 5.40 13.76
CA GLU A 47 -3.99 6.77 13.26
C GLU A 47 -3.90 6.87 11.74
N GLN A 48 -3.19 5.93 11.10
CA GLN A 48 -3.01 5.89 9.65
C GLN A 48 -4.08 5.09 8.91
N ARG A 49 -5.19 4.73 9.58
CA ARG A 49 -6.25 3.93 8.97
C ARG A 49 -7.02 4.72 7.90
N GLU A 50 -7.21 4.10 6.76
CA GLU A 50 -7.88 4.71 5.62
C GLU A 50 -9.35 4.28 5.50
N ALA A 51 -10.21 5.17 4.99
CA ALA A 51 -11.53 4.76 4.58
C ALA A 51 -11.42 3.89 3.31
N PRO A 52 -12.24 2.83 3.14
CA PRO A 52 -12.18 2.01 1.93
C PRO A 52 -12.38 2.87 0.66
N GLY A 53 -11.43 2.79 -0.27
CA GLY A 53 -11.42 3.56 -1.51
C GLY A 53 -10.81 4.97 -1.40
N GLU A 54 -10.42 5.42 -0.21
CA GLU A 54 -9.92 6.79 0.02
C GLU A 54 -8.67 6.79 0.90
N GLY A 55 -7.63 7.48 0.46
CA GLY A 55 -6.46 7.76 1.29
C GLY A 55 -5.14 7.59 0.54
N PRO A 56 -4.04 8.13 1.10
CA PRO A 56 -2.75 8.21 0.41
C PRO A 56 -2.16 6.86 -0.01
N ILE A 57 -2.33 5.80 0.77
CA ILE A 57 -1.84 4.44 0.48
C ILE A 57 -2.67 3.83 -0.65
N GLN A 58 -4.00 3.93 -0.59
CA GLN A 58 -4.86 3.44 -1.66
C GLN A 58 -4.65 4.21 -2.97
N ASP A 59 -4.63 5.56 -2.91
CA ASP A 59 -4.35 6.42 -4.06
C ASP A 59 -3.01 6.12 -4.71
N PHE A 60 -2.00 5.80 -3.87
CA PHE A 60 -0.71 5.33 -4.34
C PHE A 60 -0.84 4.02 -5.12
N LEU A 61 -1.49 3.00 -4.56
CA LEU A 61 -1.63 1.68 -5.20
C LEU A 61 -2.36 1.80 -6.55
N PHE A 62 -3.49 2.52 -6.59
CA PHE A 62 -4.24 2.79 -7.82
C PHE A 62 -3.38 3.47 -8.87
N ARG A 63 -2.62 4.50 -8.46
CA ARG A 63 -1.74 5.25 -9.37
C ARG A 63 -0.61 4.39 -9.93
N GLN A 64 0.03 3.58 -9.10
CA GLN A 64 1.15 2.75 -9.55
C GLN A 64 0.70 1.64 -10.51
N ALA A 65 -0.40 0.95 -10.19
CA ALA A 65 -0.96 -0.07 -11.08
C ALA A 65 -1.31 0.52 -12.46
N LYS A 66 -2.00 1.67 -12.48
CA LYS A 66 -2.38 2.37 -13.71
C LYS A 66 -1.20 2.93 -14.50
N ARG A 67 -0.22 3.54 -13.82
CA ARG A 67 0.96 4.14 -14.45
C ARG A 67 1.81 3.08 -15.15
N HIS A 68 2.00 1.94 -14.50
CA HIS A 68 2.86 0.87 -15.00
C HIS A 68 2.11 -0.22 -15.77
N LYS A 69 0.77 -0.13 -15.85
CA LYS A 69 -0.12 -1.09 -16.52
C LYS A 69 0.11 -2.53 -16.06
N LEU A 70 0.16 -2.70 -14.74
CA LEU A 70 0.41 -3.99 -14.09
C LEU A 70 -0.64 -4.25 -13.02
N TRP A 71 -0.77 -5.52 -12.65
CA TRP A 71 -1.51 -5.92 -11.47
C TRP A 71 -0.68 -5.64 -10.21
N LEU A 72 -1.30 -5.09 -9.17
CA LEU A 72 -0.62 -4.76 -7.93
C LEU A 72 -1.34 -5.36 -6.74
N VAL A 73 -0.64 -6.22 -5.99
CA VAL A 73 -1.10 -6.72 -4.69
C VAL A 73 -0.52 -5.79 -3.61
N GLY A 74 -1.39 -5.01 -2.98
CA GLY A 74 -1.03 -3.96 -2.02
C GLY A 74 -0.61 -4.43 -0.63
N GLY A 75 -0.17 -5.68 -0.49
CA GLY A 75 0.23 -6.24 0.81
C GLY A 75 -0.89 -6.11 1.86
N THR A 76 -0.54 -5.68 3.08
CA THR A 76 -1.54 -5.40 4.12
C THR A 76 -1.56 -3.91 4.43
N ILE A 77 -2.74 -3.28 4.33
CA ILE A 77 -2.97 -1.88 4.68
C ILE A 77 -4.01 -1.73 5.81
N PRO A 78 -3.89 -0.71 6.68
CA PRO A 78 -4.86 -0.46 7.73
C PRO A 78 -6.09 0.26 7.15
N LEU A 79 -7.23 -0.43 7.11
CA LEU A 79 -8.51 0.21 6.79
C LEU A 79 -9.34 0.45 8.05
N GLN A 80 -10.23 1.44 8.00
CA GLN A 80 -11.22 1.67 9.03
C GLN A 80 -12.07 0.42 9.25
N ALA A 81 -12.20 0.00 10.52
CA ALA A 81 -13.16 -1.02 10.93
C ALA A 81 -14.47 -0.37 11.38
N SER A 82 -15.54 -1.16 11.46
CA SER A 82 -16.81 -0.73 12.05
C SER A 82 -16.73 -0.49 13.57
N VAL A 83 -15.67 -0.97 14.23
CA VAL A 83 -15.41 -0.80 15.66
C VAL A 83 -14.43 0.37 15.83
N PRO A 84 -14.75 1.36 16.69
CA PRO A 84 -13.81 2.42 17.05
C PRO A 84 -12.46 1.86 17.50
N ASP A 85 -11.38 2.55 17.16
CA ASP A 85 -10.00 2.23 17.57
C ASP A 85 -9.49 0.85 17.11
N ARG A 86 -10.17 0.22 16.16
CA ARG A 86 -9.69 -0.99 15.47
C ARG A 86 -9.46 -0.72 14.00
N ILE A 87 -8.54 -1.49 13.44
CA ILE A 87 -8.30 -1.54 12.01
C ILE A 87 -8.79 -2.87 11.43
N ARG A 88 -9.16 -2.84 10.16
CA ARG A 88 -9.24 -4.03 9.32
C ARG A 88 -7.94 -4.10 8.50
N ALA A 89 -7.12 -5.09 8.79
CA ALA A 89 -6.02 -5.47 7.92
C ALA A 89 -6.60 -5.96 6.59
N ALA A 90 -6.31 -5.26 5.50
CA ALA A 90 -6.84 -5.59 4.18
C ALA A 90 -5.72 -5.70 3.16
N CYS A 91 -5.90 -6.65 2.23
CA CYS A 91 -5.06 -6.78 1.05
C CYS A 91 -5.88 -6.41 -0.18
N LEU A 92 -5.43 -5.39 -0.91
CA LEU A 92 -6.07 -4.94 -2.13
C LEU A 92 -5.35 -5.54 -3.34
N LEU A 93 -6.14 -6.06 -4.28
CA LEU A 93 -5.68 -6.43 -5.61
C LEU A 93 -6.19 -5.38 -6.60
N ILE A 94 -5.26 -4.66 -7.21
CA ILE A 94 -5.53 -3.58 -8.13
C ILE A 94 -5.18 -4.04 -9.55
N ASN A 95 -6.07 -3.77 -10.50
CA ASN A 95 -5.88 -4.13 -11.90
C ASN A 95 -5.08 -3.03 -12.64
N PRO A 96 -4.66 -3.27 -13.90
CA PRO A 96 -3.93 -2.28 -14.70
C PRO A 96 -4.70 -0.98 -15.00
N GLU A 97 -6.01 -0.92 -14.75
CA GLU A 97 -6.84 0.26 -14.96
C GLU A 97 -6.88 1.19 -13.74
N GLY A 98 -6.48 0.69 -12.56
CA GLY A 98 -6.59 1.35 -11.26
C GLY A 98 -7.87 0.95 -10.55
#